data_AF-A0A351FTD5-F1
#
_entry.id   AF-A0A351FTD5-F1
#
_cell.length_a   1.000
_cell.length_b   1.000
_cell.length_c   1.000
_cell.angle_alpha   90.00
_cell.angle_beta   90.00
_cell.angle_gamma   90.00
#
_symmetry.space_group_name_H-M   'P 1'
#
loop_
_entity.id
_entity.type
_entity.pdbx_description
1 polymer ?
#
loop_
_entity_poly.entity_id
_entity_poly.type
_entity_poly.pdbx_seq_one_letter_code
_entity_poly.pdbx_strand_id
1 'polypeptide(L)'
;MSTTGLIADEQERHNTITFHGYPNCILLENATTRVVLCPHSGGRVLEYAYRGKNALYLEEQHTGQAYQPGKPASMSAGRFDIGPENKIPKRPLLWSGQWTGKRVGERTARLTSPRDQSTGTQLIREFRLAAEGTHLECKQTIVNISDQVTEWCHWSRTFARGNGICIIPLQGISKFPHHYVMYENGNLINTKPTDPQIRVREGCLEITGVPANPKLGMDSQAGWFAYLMKNDLLFVKKFAVYPERVYNEVAGLT
;
A
#
# COMPACT_ATOMS: atom_id res chain seq x y z
N MET A 1 39.62 -29.99 -12.33
CA MET A 1 39.90 -28.71 -11.65
C MET A 1 38.75 -27.78 -12.01
N SER A 2 37.94 -27.43 -11.02
CA SER A 2 36.67 -26.70 -11.16
C SER A 2 36.90 -25.26 -10.72
N THR A 3 36.66 -24.31 -11.61
CA THR A 3 36.74 -22.86 -11.33
C THR A 3 35.75 -22.12 -12.23
N THR A 4 34.45 -22.32 -11.97
CA THR A 4 33.36 -21.57 -12.62
C THR A 4 32.27 -21.16 -11.61
N GLY A 5 32.67 -20.79 -10.38
CA GLY A 5 31.72 -20.58 -9.27
C GLY A 5 31.71 -19.23 -8.56
N LEU A 6 32.46 -18.20 -8.99
CA LEU A 6 32.72 -17.05 -8.09
C LEU A 6 32.47 -15.63 -8.63
N ILE A 7 31.95 -15.44 -9.85
CA ILE A 7 31.77 -14.06 -10.40
C ILE A 7 30.31 -13.56 -10.28
N ALA A 8 29.34 -14.39 -9.90
CA ALA A 8 27.94 -13.97 -9.84
C ALA A 8 27.51 -13.28 -8.53
N ASP A 9 28.34 -13.27 -7.48
CA ASP A 9 27.89 -12.94 -6.10
C ASP A 9 28.34 -11.56 -5.58
N GLU A 10 29.28 -10.89 -6.26
CA GLU A 10 29.78 -9.57 -5.83
C GLU A 10 28.99 -8.40 -6.44
N GLN A 11 28.39 -8.58 -7.62
CA GLN A 11 27.66 -7.50 -8.30
C GLN A 11 26.24 -7.27 -7.72
N GLU A 12 25.69 -8.23 -6.97
CA GLU A 12 24.37 -8.10 -6.31
C GLU A 12 24.40 -7.21 -5.05
N ARG A 13 25.57 -6.99 -4.41
CA ARG A 13 25.67 -6.29 -3.11
C ARG A 13 25.66 -4.76 -3.19
N HIS A 14 25.81 -4.17 -4.38
CA HIS A 14 26.07 -2.73 -4.50
C HIS A 14 24.83 -1.80 -4.46
N ASN A 15 23.60 -2.33 -4.39
CA ASN A 15 22.39 -1.51 -4.53
C ASN A 15 21.34 -1.71 -3.42
N THR A 16 21.72 -2.35 -2.32
CA THR A 16 20.87 -2.46 -1.14
C THR A 16 21.37 -1.58 -0.01
N ILE A 17 20.46 -0.99 0.74
CA ILE A 17 20.74 -0.17 1.91
C ILE A 17 20.09 -0.78 3.16
N THR A 18 20.64 -0.46 4.33
CA THR A 18 19.89 -0.57 5.57
C THR A 18 19.09 0.72 5.76
N PHE A 19 17.79 0.61 5.99
CA PHE A 19 16.93 1.76 6.19
C PHE A 19 15.88 1.45 7.25
N HIS A 20 15.74 2.36 8.22
CA HIS A 20 14.80 2.21 9.34
C HIS A 20 14.91 0.80 9.96
N GLY A 21 16.13 0.41 10.33
CA GLY A 21 16.47 -0.90 10.92
C GLY A 21 16.29 -2.13 10.01
N TYR A 22 15.70 -1.99 8.82
CA TYR A 22 15.51 -3.11 7.90
C TYR A 22 16.72 -3.27 6.98
N PRO A 23 17.35 -4.46 6.94
CA PRO A 23 18.46 -4.74 6.04
C PRO A 23 17.94 -4.98 4.61
N ASN A 24 18.87 -4.95 3.65
CA ASN A 24 18.63 -5.36 2.26
C ASN A 24 17.46 -4.61 1.58
N CYS A 25 17.23 -3.36 1.96
CA CYS A 25 16.24 -2.51 1.31
C CYS A 25 16.74 -2.08 -0.06
N ILE A 26 15.85 -1.99 -1.04
CA ILE A 26 16.18 -1.56 -2.40
C ILE A 26 15.88 -0.07 -2.52
N LEU A 27 16.90 0.70 -2.89
CA LEU A 27 16.78 2.12 -3.17
C LEU A 27 16.49 2.36 -4.66
N LEU A 28 15.44 3.13 -4.95
CA LEU A 28 15.18 3.75 -6.26
C LEU A 28 15.19 5.26 -6.09
N GLU A 29 15.94 5.98 -6.91
CA GLU A 29 16.01 7.44 -6.81
C GLU A 29 16.21 8.13 -8.17
N ASN A 30 15.84 9.41 -8.21
CA ASN A 30 16.14 10.37 -9.26
C ASN A 30 16.49 11.72 -8.61
N ALA A 31 16.63 12.78 -9.40
CA ALA A 31 17.04 14.11 -8.90
C ALA A 31 16.15 14.69 -7.79
N THR A 32 14.87 14.31 -7.72
CA THR A 32 13.90 14.90 -6.78
C THR A 32 13.23 13.91 -5.85
N THR A 33 13.25 12.63 -6.18
CA THR A 33 12.43 11.61 -5.54
C THR A 33 13.24 10.42 -5.12
N ARG A 34 12.98 9.97 -3.89
CA ARG A 34 13.65 8.84 -3.26
C ARG A 34 12.62 7.83 -2.78
N VAL A 35 12.84 6.57 -3.11
CA VAL A 35 11.95 5.45 -2.76
C VAL A 35 12.76 4.32 -2.17
N VAL A 36 12.35 3.86 -0.98
CA VAL A 36 13.00 2.72 -0.32
C VAL A 36 12.00 1.58 -0.20
N LEU A 37 12.33 0.45 -0.82
CA LEU A 37 11.53 -0.76 -0.83
C LEU A 37 12.10 -1.78 0.16
N CYS A 38 11.25 -2.43 0.95
CA CYS A 38 11.66 -3.39 1.98
C CYS A 38 11.12 -4.79 1.67
N PRO A 39 11.98 -5.68 1.15
CA PRO A 39 11.65 -7.10 1.03
C PRO A 39 11.55 -7.77 2.39
N HIS A 40 12.32 -7.33 3.40
CA HIS A 40 12.44 -8.03 4.68
C HIS A 40 11.12 -8.16 5.46
N SER A 41 10.14 -7.30 5.18
CA SER A 41 8.86 -7.35 5.87
C SER A 41 7.72 -6.97 4.94
N GLY A 42 7.11 -7.97 4.31
CA GLY A 42 5.86 -7.82 3.56
C GLY A 42 5.97 -7.07 2.25
N GLY A 43 7.15 -6.91 1.65
CA GLY A 43 7.36 -6.25 0.36
C GLY A 43 6.90 -4.79 0.31
N ARG A 44 7.24 -4.00 1.34
CA ARG A 44 6.69 -2.66 1.61
C ARG A 44 7.45 -1.53 0.92
N VAL A 45 6.83 -0.35 0.86
CA VAL A 45 7.49 0.92 0.57
C VAL A 45 7.75 1.62 1.91
N LEU A 46 9.01 1.67 2.38
CA LEU A 46 9.38 2.35 3.63
C LEU A 46 9.45 3.87 3.45
N GLU A 47 9.94 4.32 2.31
CA GLU A 47 10.09 5.75 2.01
C GLU A 47 9.52 6.05 0.63
N TYR A 48 8.78 7.16 0.55
CA TYR A 48 8.43 7.83 -0.70
C TYR A 48 8.58 9.33 -0.43
N ALA A 49 9.76 9.85 -0.74
CA ALA A 49 10.17 11.20 -0.39
C ALA A 49 10.33 12.08 -1.63
N TYR A 50 9.85 13.32 -1.53
CA TYR A 50 10.07 14.38 -2.50
C TYR A 50 10.91 15.48 -1.88
N ARG A 51 12.09 15.75 -2.46
CA ARG A 51 13.07 16.74 -1.97
C ARG A 51 13.33 16.60 -0.46
N GLY A 52 13.59 15.38 -0.02
CA GLY A 52 13.89 15.04 1.38
C GLY A 52 12.67 14.98 2.32
N LYS A 53 11.47 15.34 1.87
CA LYS A 53 10.25 15.21 2.69
C LYS A 53 9.57 13.87 2.39
N ASN A 54 9.52 12.96 3.37
CA ASN A 54 8.82 11.68 3.25
C ASN A 54 7.30 11.85 3.43
N ALA A 55 6.53 11.22 2.55
CA ALA A 55 5.07 11.13 2.61
C ALA A 55 4.58 10.11 3.66
N LEU A 56 5.40 9.09 3.93
CA LEU A 56 4.99 7.93 4.71
C LEU A 56 5.35 8.09 6.19
N TYR A 57 4.43 7.68 7.06
CA TYR A 57 4.68 7.53 8.49
C TYR A 57 5.47 6.25 8.75
N LEU A 58 6.53 6.36 9.56
CA LEU A 58 7.33 5.24 10.03
C LEU A 58 7.23 5.16 11.55
N GLU A 59 6.87 3.98 12.05
CA GLU A 59 6.80 3.71 13.49
C GLU A 59 8.19 3.39 14.03
N GLU A 60 8.55 3.92 15.19
CA GLU A 60 9.89 3.71 15.78
C GLU A 60 10.00 2.41 16.60
N GLN A 61 8.96 2.04 17.36
CA GLN A 61 9.02 0.99 18.39
C GLN A 61 9.30 -0.43 17.84
N HIS A 62 8.91 -0.72 16.60
CA HIS A 62 9.00 -2.06 15.99
C HIS A 62 9.88 -2.08 14.72
N THR A 63 10.76 -1.08 14.62
CA THR A 63 11.67 -0.85 13.50
C THR A 63 12.63 -2.02 13.29
N GLY A 64 12.85 -2.45 12.05
CA GLY A 64 13.81 -3.50 11.71
C GLY A 64 13.45 -4.92 12.18
N GLN A 65 12.34 -5.12 12.88
CA GLN A 65 11.99 -6.44 13.42
C GLN A 65 11.49 -7.37 12.31
N ALA A 66 12.05 -8.58 12.29
CA ALA A 66 11.55 -9.68 11.48
C ALA A 66 10.16 -10.12 11.95
N TYR A 67 9.39 -10.75 11.06
CA TYR A 67 8.12 -11.34 11.42
C TYR A 67 8.29 -12.40 12.53
N GLN A 68 7.45 -12.30 13.56
CA GLN A 68 7.35 -13.28 14.63
C GLN A 68 5.89 -13.75 14.77
N PRO A 69 5.61 -15.06 14.71
CA PRO A 69 4.26 -15.58 14.95
C PRO A 69 3.69 -15.10 16.28
N GLY A 70 2.42 -14.66 16.26
CA GLY A 70 1.73 -14.15 17.45
C GLY A 70 2.08 -12.72 17.87
N LYS A 71 3.07 -12.08 17.24
CA LYS A 71 3.36 -10.66 17.47
C LYS A 71 2.64 -9.77 16.45
N PRO A 72 2.10 -8.60 16.86
CA PRO A 72 1.54 -7.63 15.93
C PRO A 72 2.56 -7.16 14.92
N ALA A 73 2.11 -6.91 13.69
CA ALA A 73 2.94 -6.28 12.66
C ALA A 73 2.93 -4.76 12.84
N SER A 74 4.06 -4.10 12.52
CA SER A 74 4.11 -2.64 12.47
C SER A 74 3.09 -2.07 11.49
N MET A 75 2.27 -1.12 11.95
CA MET A 75 1.22 -0.46 11.15
C MET A 75 1.72 0.88 10.59
N SER A 76 2.75 0.79 9.74
CA SER A 76 3.45 1.94 9.18
C SER A 76 3.81 1.72 7.70
N ALA A 77 4.24 2.81 7.05
CA ALA A 77 4.73 2.87 5.69
C ALA A 77 3.69 2.61 4.58
N GLY A 78 4.16 2.31 3.36
CA GLY A 78 3.32 1.84 2.26
C GLY A 78 3.21 0.32 2.28
N ARG A 79 2.01 -0.19 2.54
CA ARG A 79 1.71 -1.62 2.60
C ARG A 79 0.66 -2.03 1.57
N PHE A 80 0.62 -3.32 1.31
CA PHE A 80 -0.39 -3.92 0.45
C PHE A 80 -0.75 -5.30 0.97
N ASP A 81 -1.96 -5.74 0.64
CA ASP A 81 -2.51 -7.01 1.07
C ASP A 81 -3.53 -7.51 0.03
N ILE A 82 -4.19 -8.62 0.33
CA ILE A 82 -5.34 -9.12 -0.41
C ILE A 82 -6.58 -9.22 0.49
N GLY A 83 -7.75 -9.20 -0.10
CA GLY A 83 -9.04 -9.42 0.57
C GLY A 83 -9.91 -10.42 -0.21
N PRO A 84 -11.18 -10.63 0.21
CA PRO A 84 -11.89 -9.84 1.21
C PRO A 84 -11.56 -10.19 2.68
N GLU A 85 -11.05 -9.25 3.47
CA GLU A 85 -10.32 -9.51 4.75
C GLU A 85 -10.99 -10.53 5.69
N ASN A 86 -12.32 -10.51 5.82
CA ASN A 86 -13.10 -11.37 6.73
C ASN A 86 -13.47 -12.77 6.17
N LYS A 87 -13.16 -13.06 4.92
CA LYS A 87 -13.50 -14.33 4.26
C LYS A 87 -12.27 -15.19 3.97
N ILE A 88 -11.13 -14.55 3.79
CA ILE A 88 -9.95 -15.22 3.25
C ILE A 88 -9.09 -15.79 4.38
N PRO A 89 -8.33 -16.87 4.14
CA PRO A 89 -7.44 -17.44 5.14
C PRO A 89 -6.42 -16.43 5.69
N LYS A 90 -5.94 -16.68 6.93
CA LYS A 90 -4.88 -15.88 7.55
C LYS A 90 -3.58 -16.05 6.78
N ARG A 91 -2.99 -14.94 6.35
CA ARG A 91 -1.81 -14.88 5.46
C ARG A 91 -0.66 -14.02 6.03
N PRO A 92 -0.18 -14.30 7.25
CA PRO A 92 0.77 -13.41 7.92
C PRO A 92 2.10 -13.25 7.17
N LEU A 93 2.49 -14.24 6.37
CA LEU A 93 3.72 -14.18 5.56
C LEU A 93 3.58 -13.26 4.33
N LEU A 94 2.39 -13.18 3.72
CA LEU A 94 2.12 -12.20 2.67
C LEU A 94 2.17 -10.77 3.22
N TRP A 95 1.69 -10.56 4.45
CA TRP A 95 1.62 -9.24 5.09
C TRP A 95 2.94 -8.78 5.75
N SER A 96 3.65 -9.67 6.43
CA SER A 96 4.80 -9.33 7.28
C SER A 96 6.05 -10.15 7.04
N GLY A 97 5.94 -11.28 6.34
CA GLY A 97 7.05 -12.20 6.12
C GLY A 97 8.13 -11.61 5.21
N GLN A 98 9.29 -12.26 5.20
CA GLN A 98 10.38 -11.89 4.29
C GLN A 98 10.01 -12.27 2.85
N TRP A 99 10.14 -11.31 1.95
CA TRP A 99 9.99 -11.44 0.51
C TRP A 99 11.36 -11.43 -0.17
N THR A 100 11.43 -11.94 -1.39
CA THR A 100 12.60 -11.76 -2.25
C THR A 100 12.46 -10.42 -2.98
N GLY A 101 13.51 -9.60 -2.96
CA GLY A 101 13.56 -8.35 -3.73
C GLY A 101 14.71 -8.38 -4.73
N LYS A 102 14.46 -7.92 -5.95
CA LYS A 102 15.47 -7.79 -7.01
C LYS A 102 15.31 -6.48 -7.76
N ARG A 103 16.41 -5.80 -8.06
CA ARG A 103 16.39 -4.76 -9.11
C ARG A 103 16.28 -5.44 -10.46
N VAL A 104 15.37 -4.95 -11.30
CA VAL A 104 15.12 -5.48 -12.65
C VAL A 104 15.32 -4.42 -13.73
N GLY A 105 15.82 -3.24 -13.32
CA GLY A 105 16.17 -2.12 -14.18
C GLY A 105 16.75 -0.96 -13.36
N GLU A 106 17.14 0.11 -14.03
CA GLU A 106 17.81 1.26 -13.40
C GLU A 106 16.97 1.91 -12.29
N ARG A 107 15.67 2.07 -12.48
CA ARG A 107 14.72 2.59 -11.47
C ARG A 107 13.56 1.64 -11.26
N THR A 108 13.82 0.34 -11.45
CA THR A 108 12.79 -0.70 -11.42
C THR A 108 13.20 -1.83 -10.49
N ALA A 109 12.29 -2.25 -9.64
CA ALA A 109 12.49 -3.39 -8.75
C ALA A 109 11.25 -4.28 -8.70
N ARG A 110 11.47 -5.57 -8.47
CA ARG A 110 10.44 -6.57 -8.27
C ARG A 110 10.59 -7.19 -6.89
N LEU A 111 9.48 -7.23 -6.15
CA LEU A 111 9.35 -7.93 -4.89
C LEU A 111 8.40 -9.10 -5.07
N THR A 112 8.80 -10.29 -4.63
CA THR A 112 8.03 -11.53 -4.76
C THR A 112 7.84 -12.15 -3.38
N SER A 113 6.59 -12.43 -3.02
CA SER A 113 6.26 -13.07 -1.74
C SER A 113 6.66 -14.54 -1.72
N PRO A 114 6.76 -15.15 -0.53
CA PRO A 114 6.63 -16.59 -0.41
C PRO A 114 5.33 -17.08 -1.04
N ARG A 115 5.32 -18.33 -1.50
CA ARG A 115 4.10 -19.03 -1.87
C ARG A 115 3.28 -19.28 -0.59
N ASP A 116 2.06 -18.75 -0.54
CA ASP A 116 1.20 -18.89 0.62
C ASP A 116 0.18 -20.02 0.36
N GLN A 117 0.42 -21.17 0.99
CA GLN A 117 -0.44 -22.34 0.82
C GLN A 117 -1.85 -22.12 1.36
N SER A 118 -2.01 -21.29 2.40
CA SER A 118 -3.32 -21.07 3.02
C SER A 118 -4.29 -20.38 2.09
N THR A 119 -3.82 -19.41 1.31
CA THR A 119 -4.59 -18.70 0.29
C THR A 119 -4.44 -19.31 -1.09
N GLY A 120 -3.47 -20.21 -1.31
CA GLY A 120 -3.15 -20.72 -2.64
C GLY A 120 -2.63 -19.62 -3.59
N THR A 121 -1.97 -18.59 -3.05
CA THR A 121 -1.48 -17.45 -3.85
C THR A 121 0.00 -17.15 -3.69
N GLN A 122 0.56 -16.49 -4.69
CA GLN A 122 1.82 -15.78 -4.60
C GLN A 122 1.63 -14.34 -5.10
N LEU A 123 2.21 -13.38 -4.38
CA LEU A 123 2.11 -11.97 -4.70
C LEU A 123 3.40 -11.49 -5.35
N ILE A 124 3.26 -10.68 -6.41
CA ILE A 124 4.37 -10.01 -7.08
C ILE A 124 4.06 -8.51 -7.12
N ARG A 125 5.06 -7.69 -6.80
CA ARG A 125 4.99 -6.24 -6.89
C ARG A 125 6.15 -5.74 -7.73
N GLU A 126 5.84 -4.96 -8.76
CA GLU A 126 6.82 -4.30 -9.60
C GLU A 126 6.70 -2.81 -9.40
N PHE A 127 7.82 -2.19 -9.02
CA PHE A 127 7.93 -0.77 -8.79
C PHE A 127 8.79 -0.15 -9.86
N ARG A 128 8.34 0.98 -10.42
CA ARG A 128 9.10 1.75 -11.39
C ARG A 128 9.02 3.24 -11.05
N LEU A 129 10.16 3.81 -10.67
CA LEU A 129 10.28 5.26 -10.49
C LEU A 129 10.59 5.90 -11.85
N ALA A 130 9.86 6.96 -12.19
CA ALA A 130 10.12 7.74 -13.39
C ALA A 130 11.54 8.33 -13.40
N ALA A 131 12.12 8.49 -14.59
CA ALA A 131 13.45 9.12 -14.72
C ALA A 131 13.46 10.55 -14.18
N GLU A 132 12.34 11.26 -14.32
CA GLU A 132 12.14 12.62 -13.84
C GLU A 132 10.83 12.75 -13.06
N GLY A 133 10.77 13.71 -12.14
CA GLY A 133 9.59 13.98 -11.32
C GLY A 133 9.35 12.93 -10.23
N THR A 134 8.10 12.84 -9.78
CA THR A 134 7.72 12.08 -8.58
C THR A 134 7.06 10.74 -8.86
N HIS A 135 6.69 10.45 -10.11
CA HIS A 135 5.81 9.32 -10.41
C HIS A 135 6.45 7.96 -10.08
N LEU A 136 5.87 7.27 -9.10
CA LEU A 136 6.17 5.87 -8.77
C LEU A 136 5.00 4.99 -9.20
N GLU A 137 5.23 4.15 -10.20
CA GLU A 137 4.29 3.10 -10.58
C GLU A 137 4.47 1.89 -9.66
N CYS A 138 3.34 1.30 -9.22
CA CYS A 138 3.32 0.03 -8.51
C CYS A 138 2.30 -0.90 -9.19
N LYS A 139 2.82 -1.91 -9.90
CA LYS A 139 2.00 -2.99 -10.45
C LYS A 139 1.94 -4.12 -9.43
N GLN A 140 0.73 -4.53 -9.06
CA GLN A 140 0.49 -5.66 -8.17
C GLN A 140 -0.11 -6.81 -8.96
N THR A 141 0.39 -8.01 -8.74
CA THR A 141 -0.10 -9.24 -9.38
C THR A 141 -0.39 -10.27 -8.30
N ILE A 142 -1.60 -10.84 -8.32
CA ILE A 142 -1.96 -12.05 -7.55
C ILE A 142 -1.83 -13.23 -8.50
N VAL A 143 -0.96 -14.18 -8.18
CA VAL A 143 -0.81 -15.43 -8.92
C VAL A 143 -1.55 -16.52 -8.16
N ASN A 144 -2.56 -17.13 -8.78
CA ASN A 144 -3.16 -18.36 -8.26
C ASN A 144 -2.18 -19.51 -8.53
N ILE A 145 -1.69 -20.12 -7.46
CA ILE A 145 -0.75 -21.26 -7.48
C ILE A 145 -1.42 -22.56 -7.02
N SER A 146 -2.74 -22.53 -6.82
CA SER A 146 -3.56 -23.69 -6.46
C SER A 146 -4.24 -24.28 -7.69
N ASP A 147 -4.92 -25.41 -7.49
CA ASP A 147 -5.80 -26.07 -8.47
C ASP A 147 -7.27 -25.64 -8.31
N GLN A 148 -7.57 -24.70 -7.40
CA GLN A 148 -8.91 -24.20 -7.14
C GLN A 148 -9.12 -22.81 -7.74
N VAL A 149 -10.34 -22.49 -8.13
CA VAL A 149 -10.74 -21.12 -8.44
C VAL A 149 -10.75 -20.32 -7.13
N THR A 150 -10.18 -19.11 -7.17
CA THR A 150 -10.12 -18.21 -6.03
C THR A 150 -10.59 -16.81 -6.40
N GLU A 151 -11.23 -16.11 -5.46
CA GLU A 151 -11.80 -14.78 -5.65
C GLU A 151 -11.18 -13.79 -4.67
N TRP A 152 -10.00 -13.28 -5.03
CA TRP A 152 -9.26 -12.30 -4.23
C TRP A 152 -9.38 -10.89 -4.77
N CYS A 153 -9.29 -9.89 -3.91
CA CYS A 153 -9.16 -8.48 -4.28
C CYS A 153 -7.85 -7.88 -3.77
N HIS A 154 -7.40 -6.80 -4.41
CA HIS A 154 -6.21 -6.07 -3.98
C HIS A 154 -6.55 -5.11 -2.84
N TRP A 155 -5.68 -5.02 -1.85
CA TRP A 155 -5.69 -3.99 -0.83
C TRP A 155 -4.39 -3.19 -0.87
N SER A 156 -4.50 -1.88 -0.62
CA SER A 156 -3.33 -1.04 -0.38
C SER A 156 -3.57 -0.16 0.83
N ARG A 157 -2.65 -0.21 1.79
CA ARG A 157 -2.68 0.56 3.04
C ARG A 157 -1.52 1.55 3.03
N THR A 158 -1.83 2.82 2.83
CA THR A 158 -0.84 3.90 2.82
C THR A 158 -0.90 4.65 4.14
N PHE A 159 0.05 4.38 5.04
CA PHE A 159 0.16 5.10 6.31
C PHE A 159 0.91 6.41 6.06
N ALA A 160 0.17 7.48 5.79
CA ALA A 160 0.70 8.83 5.65
C ALA A 160 0.96 9.47 7.03
N ARG A 161 1.72 10.57 7.06
CA ARG A 161 1.83 11.42 8.26
C ARG A 161 0.46 11.99 8.61
N GLY A 162 0.03 11.87 9.87
CA GLY A 162 -1.33 12.24 10.29
C GLY A 162 -1.64 13.74 10.24
N ASN A 163 -2.90 14.07 10.53
CA ASN A 163 -3.44 15.44 10.64
C ASN A 163 -3.45 16.27 9.35
N GLY A 164 -3.32 15.63 8.18
CA GLY A 164 -3.54 16.24 6.87
C GLY A 164 -5.01 16.30 6.46
N ILE A 165 -5.26 16.81 5.26
CA ILE A 165 -6.58 16.93 4.63
C ILE A 165 -6.69 15.90 3.50
N CYS A 166 -7.71 15.04 3.53
CA CYS A 166 -7.99 14.12 2.43
C CYS A 166 -9.00 14.75 1.46
N ILE A 167 -8.74 14.62 0.16
CA ILE A 167 -9.57 15.15 -0.92
C ILE A 167 -9.88 14.00 -1.86
N ILE A 168 -11.16 13.68 -2.00
CA ILE A 168 -11.66 12.59 -2.84
C ILE A 168 -12.64 13.21 -3.84
N PRO A 169 -12.30 13.28 -5.13
CA PRO A 169 -13.24 13.72 -6.15
C PRO A 169 -14.45 12.80 -6.18
N LEU A 170 -15.63 13.36 -6.39
CA LEU A 170 -16.89 12.62 -6.52
C LEU A 170 -17.19 12.42 -8.01
N GLN A 171 -17.11 11.18 -8.47
CA GLN A 171 -17.40 10.82 -9.86
C GLN A 171 -18.21 9.52 -9.91
N GLY A 172 -19.12 9.42 -10.88
CA GLY A 172 -20.03 8.30 -11.02
C GLY A 172 -21.24 8.41 -10.09
N ILE A 173 -22.04 7.34 -10.04
CA ILE A 173 -23.21 7.26 -9.16
C ILE A 173 -22.79 6.55 -7.88
N SER A 174 -22.82 7.27 -6.76
CA SER A 174 -22.59 6.69 -5.44
C SER A 174 -23.84 5.98 -4.95
N LYS A 175 -23.67 4.79 -4.35
CA LYS A 175 -24.73 4.08 -3.62
C LYS A 175 -24.89 4.59 -2.18
N PHE A 176 -24.01 5.48 -1.74
CA PHE A 176 -24.01 6.07 -0.41
C PHE A 176 -24.67 7.45 -0.47
N PRO A 177 -25.78 7.69 0.27
CA PRO A 177 -26.50 8.96 0.24
C PRO A 177 -25.66 10.21 0.47
N HIS A 178 -24.61 10.11 1.29
CA HIS A 178 -23.68 11.22 1.57
C HIS A 178 -22.31 11.03 0.89
N HIS A 179 -22.20 10.13 -0.10
CA HIS A 179 -20.96 9.74 -0.80
C HIS A 179 -19.92 8.98 0.04
N TYR A 180 -20.24 8.66 1.29
CA TYR A 180 -19.42 7.80 2.14
C TYR A 180 -20.28 7.06 3.18
N VAL A 181 -19.72 5.99 3.73
CA VAL A 181 -20.20 5.30 4.93
C VAL A 181 -19.18 5.43 6.05
N MET A 182 -19.64 5.30 7.30
CA MET A 182 -18.78 5.36 8.48
C MET A 182 -18.92 4.05 9.25
N TYR A 183 -17.79 3.41 9.54
CA TYR A 183 -17.76 2.24 10.41
C TYR A 183 -17.77 2.73 11.86
N GLU A 184 -18.76 2.29 12.61
CA GLU A 184 -18.95 2.60 14.02
C GLU A 184 -18.59 1.38 14.89
N ASN A 185 -18.85 1.48 16.19
CA ASN A 185 -18.61 0.39 17.13
C ASN A 185 -19.36 -0.90 16.75
N GLY A 186 -18.75 -2.06 17.02
CA GLY A 186 -19.43 -3.35 16.90
C GLY A 186 -19.71 -3.81 15.46
N ASN A 187 -18.88 -3.43 14.48
CA ASN A 187 -19.04 -3.73 13.05
C ASN A 187 -20.24 -3.05 12.37
N LEU A 188 -20.86 -2.06 13.02
CA LEU A 188 -21.93 -1.27 12.41
C LEU A 188 -21.38 -0.38 11.29
N ILE A 189 -22.14 -0.28 10.19
CA ILE A 189 -21.85 0.60 9.07
C ILE A 189 -23.00 1.60 8.98
N ASN A 190 -22.73 2.84 9.35
CA ASN A 190 -23.65 3.94 9.18
C ASN A 190 -23.63 4.40 7.71
N THR A 191 -24.78 4.28 7.05
CA THR A 191 -24.95 4.60 5.63
C THR A 191 -25.32 6.06 5.37
N LYS A 192 -25.66 6.82 6.43
CA LYS A 192 -25.98 8.25 6.36
C LYS A 192 -25.26 9.03 7.48
N PRO A 193 -23.93 8.90 7.60
CA PRO A 193 -23.18 9.56 8.65
C PRO A 193 -23.18 11.08 8.45
N THR A 194 -23.00 11.82 9.54
CA THR A 194 -22.68 13.25 9.50
C THR A 194 -21.51 13.51 10.44
N ASP A 195 -20.57 14.34 10.02
CA ASP A 195 -19.37 14.65 10.80
C ASP A 195 -18.89 16.06 10.46
N PRO A 196 -18.58 16.93 11.46
CA PRO A 196 -18.14 18.29 11.20
C PRO A 196 -16.79 18.39 10.47
N GLN A 197 -15.99 17.31 10.44
CA GLN A 197 -14.72 17.24 9.72
C GLN A 197 -14.88 16.77 8.27
N ILE A 198 -16.10 16.47 7.82
CA ILE A 198 -16.37 15.93 6.49
C ILE A 198 -17.37 16.84 5.79
N ARG A 199 -17.02 17.30 4.59
CA ARG A 199 -17.89 18.15 3.77
C ARG A 199 -17.75 17.84 2.29
N VAL A 200 -18.79 18.15 1.53
CA VAL A 200 -18.71 18.21 0.07
C VAL A 200 -18.46 19.65 -0.35
N ARG A 201 -17.44 19.86 -1.17
CA ARG A 201 -17.11 21.17 -1.72
C ARG A 201 -16.56 21.00 -3.13
N GLU A 202 -17.08 21.77 -4.09
CA GLU A 202 -16.57 21.83 -5.47
C GLU A 202 -16.42 20.43 -6.11
N GLY A 203 -17.40 19.55 -5.90
CA GLY A 203 -17.39 18.19 -6.46
C GLY A 203 -16.41 17.22 -5.77
N CYS A 204 -15.84 17.59 -4.63
CA CYS A 204 -14.97 16.72 -3.83
C CYS A 204 -15.55 16.49 -2.43
N LEU A 205 -15.34 15.29 -1.90
CA LEU A 205 -15.45 15.00 -0.48
C LEU A 205 -14.12 15.39 0.20
N GLU A 206 -14.18 16.32 1.13
CA GLU A 206 -13.04 16.76 1.93
C GLU A 206 -13.16 16.19 3.35
N ILE A 207 -12.07 15.61 3.85
CA ILE A 207 -11.90 15.22 5.26
C ILE A 207 -10.83 16.12 5.85
N THR A 208 -11.23 17.12 6.64
CA THR A 208 -10.36 18.22 7.08
C THR A 208 -9.70 18.00 8.43
N GLY A 209 -10.09 16.94 9.13
CA GLY A 209 -9.59 16.56 10.45
C GLY A 209 -9.91 15.11 10.78
N VAL A 210 -9.68 14.70 12.02
CA VAL A 210 -9.98 13.34 12.47
C VAL A 210 -11.50 13.22 12.70
N PRO A 211 -12.23 12.36 11.94
CA PRO A 211 -13.65 12.14 12.17
C PRO A 211 -13.91 11.44 13.51
N ALA A 212 -15.14 11.50 14.01
CA ALA A 212 -15.56 10.83 15.24
C ALA A 212 -15.26 9.32 15.20
N ASN A 213 -15.47 8.68 14.03
CA ASN A 213 -14.99 7.33 13.76
C ASN A 213 -14.10 7.33 12.49
N PRO A 214 -12.78 7.09 12.61
CA PRO A 214 -11.82 7.33 11.53
C PRO A 214 -11.73 6.21 10.48
N LYS A 215 -12.73 5.32 10.41
CA LYS A 215 -12.83 4.28 9.39
C LYS A 215 -14.03 4.60 8.49
N LEU A 216 -13.72 5.12 7.31
CA LEU A 216 -14.70 5.53 6.30
C LEU A 216 -14.63 4.61 5.09
N GLY A 217 -15.74 4.50 4.36
CA GLY A 217 -15.79 3.82 3.07
C GLY A 217 -16.39 4.73 2.01
N MET A 218 -15.80 4.74 0.82
CA MET A 218 -16.25 5.52 -0.34
C MET A 218 -16.35 4.62 -1.57
N ASP A 219 -17.13 5.04 -2.56
CA ASP A 219 -17.37 4.32 -3.82
C ASP A 219 -17.22 5.23 -5.06
N SER A 220 -16.38 6.26 -4.95
CA SER A 220 -16.14 7.20 -6.06
C SER A 220 -15.39 6.53 -7.22
N GLN A 221 -15.89 6.75 -8.43
CA GLN A 221 -15.29 6.22 -9.65
C GLN A 221 -14.18 7.10 -10.24
N ALA A 222 -13.68 8.08 -9.49
CA ALA A 222 -12.64 9.00 -9.96
C ALA A 222 -11.28 8.32 -10.19
N GLY A 223 -10.99 7.21 -9.51
CA GLY A 223 -9.73 6.49 -9.62
C GLY A 223 -8.52 7.24 -9.07
N TRP A 224 -8.74 8.25 -8.23
CA TRP A 224 -7.68 8.89 -7.47
C TRP A 224 -8.21 9.63 -6.24
N PHE A 225 -7.32 9.87 -5.28
CA PHE A 225 -7.52 10.83 -4.19
C PHE A 225 -6.21 11.56 -3.91
N ALA A 226 -6.30 12.66 -3.16
CA ALA A 226 -5.14 13.40 -2.67
C ALA A 226 -5.17 13.54 -1.15
N TYR A 227 -3.98 13.67 -0.56
CA TYR A 227 -3.80 13.91 0.86
C TYR A 227 -2.78 15.02 1.07
N LEU A 228 -3.23 16.18 1.56
CA LEU A 228 -2.40 17.33 1.87
C LEU A 228 -1.88 17.22 3.30
N MET A 229 -0.59 16.96 3.45
CA MET A 229 0.07 16.82 4.73
C MET A 229 0.51 18.17 5.30
N LYS A 230 0.72 18.22 6.62
CA LYS A 230 1.22 19.41 7.33
C LYS A 230 2.65 19.82 6.99
N ASN A 231 3.40 19.00 6.24
CA ASN A 231 4.74 19.33 5.75
C ASN A 231 4.75 19.85 4.29
N ASP A 232 3.61 20.35 3.81
CA ASP A 232 3.41 20.92 2.48
C ASP A 232 3.61 19.91 1.34
N LEU A 233 3.34 18.63 1.60
CA LEU A 233 3.28 17.60 0.57
C LEU A 233 1.83 17.30 0.22
N LEU A 234 1.51 17.38 -1.07
CA LEU A 234 0.29 16.81 -1.63
C LEU A 234 0.61 15.41 -2.16
N PHE A 235 0.20 14.37 -1.43
CA PHE A 235 0.33 13.00 -1.90
C PHE A 235 -0.89 12.64 -2.75
N VAL A 236 -0.67 12.29 -4.02
CA VAL A 236 -1.73 11.86 -4.93
C VAL A 236 -1.58 10.37 -5.19
N LYS A 237 -2.64 9.61 -4.96
CA LYS A 237 -2.70 8.17 -5.27
C LYS A 237 -3.72 7.93 -6.35
N LYS A 238 -3.31 7.24 -7.41
CA LYS A 238 -4.16 6.84 -8.53
C LYS A 238 -4.31 5.32 -8.55
N PHE A 239 -5.47 4.85 -8.99
CA PHE A 239 -5.81 3.44 -9.10
C PHE A 239 -6.89 3.26 -10.18
N ALA A 240 -6.94 2.07 -10.78
CA ALA A 240 -7.99 1.75 -11.73
C ALA A 240 -9.30 1.49 -10.98
N VAL A 241 -10.40 2.01 -11.53
CA VAL A 241 -11.77 1.67 -11.11
C VAL A 241 -12.44 0.92 -12.25
N TYR A 242 -13.16 -0.14 -11.92
CA TYR A 242 -13.87 -0.99 -12.87
C TYR A 242 -15.36 -1.01 -12.49
N PRO A 243 -16.17 -0.06 -12.99
CA PRO A 243 -17.57 0.10 -12.60
C PRO A 243 -18.43 -1.16 -12.78
N GLU A 244 -18.06 -2.01 -13.72
CA GLU A 244 -18.72 -3.27 -14.07
C GLU A 244 -18.29 -4.48 -13.22
N ARG A 245 -17.37 -4.30 -12.26
CA ARG A 245 -16.86 -5.38 -11.40
C ARG A 245 -17.51 -5.37 -10.02
N VAL A 246 -17.56 -6.55 -9.39
CA VAL A 246 -17.97 -6.69 -8.00
C VAL A 246 -16.81 -6.33 -7.08
N TYR A 247 -16.98 -5.29 -6.27
CA TYR A 247 -16.10 -4.97 -5.16
C TYR A 247 -16.55 -5.77 -3.94
N ASN A 248 -15.81 -6.83 -3.62
CA ASN A 248 -16.23 -7.92 -2.72
C ASN A 248 -15.99 -7.66 -1.22
N GLU A 249 -15.53 -6.47 -0.84
CA GLU A 249 -15.51 -6.03 0.56
C GLU A 249 -16.91 -5.75 1.09
N VAL A 250 -17.10 -5.75 2.41
CA VAL A 250 -18.43 -5.65 3.05
C VAL A 250 -19.26 -4.47 2.54
N ALA A 251 -18.62 -3.32 2.33
CA ALA A 251 -19.28 -2.12 1.82
C ALA A 251 -19.10 -1.92 0.30
N GLY A 252 -18.41 -2.82 -0.40
CA GLY A 252 -18.09 -2.73 -1.83
C GLY A 252 -17.49 -1.39 -2.25
N LEU A 253 -16.38 -1.04 -1.60
CA LEU A 253 -15.67 0.23 -1.76
C LEU A 253 -14.77 0.20 -3.00
N THR A 254 -14.56 1.36 -3.64
CA THR A 254 -13.70 1.50 -4.84
C THR A 254 -12.34 2.10 -4.53
#